data_AF-A0A948CVF7-F1
#
_entry.id   AF-A0A948CVF7-F1
#
_cell.length_a   1.000
_cell.length_b   1.000
_cell.length_c   1.000
_cell.angle_alpha   90.00
_cell.angle_beta   90.00
_cell.angle_gamma   90.00
#
_symmetry.space_group_name_H-M   'P 1'
#
loop_
_entity.id
_entity.type
_entity.pdbx_description
1 polymer ?
#
loop_
_entity_poly.entity_id
_entity_poly.type
_entity_poly.pdbx_seq_one_letter_code
_entity_poly.pdbx_strand_id
1 'polypeptide(L)'
;MYITYLGHSCFKIQDKISSDGVTVITDPFDKIVGLKVPHSEADIVTVSHQHADHNYTDAIRGKPFIITSAGEYEIKGVSIEGVDTFHDSSDGKERGNNTVYKINMEGVNIVHLGDLGHLLEAKQLEKIEGADILLIPVGGHFTIDAKKATEVVNQIEPRIVIPMHYKTDGSTIDVDNVDKFIKELGIKPIYEEKLKINKKELSQEDMELVILSIQK
;
A
#
# COMPACT_ATOMS: atom_id res chain seq x y z
N MET A 1 -14.20 -2.35 8.50
CA MET A 1 -12.77 -2.16 8.20
C MET A 1 -12.37 -0.67 8.21
N TYR A 2 -11.14 -0.38 8.61
CA TYR A 2 -10.54 0.96 8.68
C TYR A 2 -9.13 0.93 8.10
N ILE A 3 -8.76 1.95 7.32
CA ILE A 3 -7.41 2.15 6.79
C ILE A 3 -6.88 3.50 7.27
N THR A 4 -5.72 3.49 7.90
CA THR A 4 -5.00 4.67 8.36
C THR A 4 -3.64 4.74 7.67
N TYR A 5 -3.30 5.87 7.07
CA TYR A 5 -1.98 6.10 6.50
C TYR A 5 -1.03 6.59 7.59
N LEU A 6 0.05 5.82 7.82
CA LEU A 6 1.09 6.14 8.80
C LEU A 6 2.25 6.92 8.17
N GLY A 7 2.24 7.09 6.84
CA GLY A 7 3.27 7.75 6.05
C GLY A 7 4.02 6.80 5.14
N HIS A 8 4.75 7.35 4.17
CA HIS A 8 5.56 6.58 3.20
C HIS A 8 4.77 5.50 2.46
N SER A 9 5.02 4.22 2.72
CA SER A 9 4.24 3.09 2.22
C SER A 9 3.57 2.30 3.35
N CYS A 10 3.48 2.89 4.55
CA CYS A 10 2.99 2.25 5.75
C CYS A 10 1.52 2.55 6.02
N PHE A 11 0.71 1.49 6.05
CA PHE A 11 -0.71 1.56 6.35
C PHE A 11 -1.05 0.67 7.53
N LYS A 12 -1.94 1.15 8.39
CA LYS A 12 -2.61 0.33 9.40
C LYS A 12 -4.00 -0.01 8.92
N ILE A 13 -4.26 -1.29 8.71
CA ILE A 13 -5.54 -1.83 8.25
C ILE A 13 -6.15 -2.62 9.40
N GLN A 14 -7.36 -2.26 9.82
CA GLN A 14 -8.05 -2.88 10.97
C GLN A 14 -9.46 -3.31 10.59
N ASP A 15 -9.91 -4.47 11.02
CA ASP A 15 -11.32 -4.88 10.87
C ASP A 15 -12.25 -3.95 11.68
N LYS A 16 -11.90 -3.68 12.93
CA LYS A 16 -12.57 -2.78 13.88
C LYS A 16 -11.55 -2.03 14.75
N ILE A 17 -11.95 -0.85 15.23
CA ILE A 17 -11.13 -0.04 16.15
C ILE A 17 -11.41 -0.50 17.59
N SER A 18 -10.90 -1.66 17.95
CA SER A 18 -10.94 -2.21 19.31
C SER A 18 -9.74 -3.14 19.54
N SER A 19 -9.43 -3.44 20.80
CA SER A 19 -8.25 -4.25 21.16
C SER A 19 -8.36 -5.73 20.79
N ASP A 20 -9.56 -6.19 20.43
CA ASP A 20 -9.85 -7.56 19.96
C ASP A 20 -10.00 -7.64 18.44
N GLY A 21 -9.78 -6.53 17.72
CA GLY A 21 -9.75 -6.50 16.25
C GLY A 21 -8.40 -6.97 15.69
N VAL A 22 -8.42 -7.50 14.47
CA VAL A 22 -7.21 -7.87 13.74
C VAL A 22 -6.60 -6.63 13.09
N THR A 23 -5.30 -6.44 13.27
CA THR A 23 -4.55 -5.33 12.70
C THR A 23 -3.42 -5.83 11.79
N VAL A 24 -3.41 -5.36 10.55
CA VAL A 24 -2.32 -5.54 9.57
C VAL A 24 -1.56 -4.22 9.43
N ILE A 25 -0.23 -4.28 9.44
CA ILE A 25 0.63 -3.15 9.09
C ILE A 25 1.46 -3.49 7.86
N THR A 26 1.46 -2.60 6.88
CA THR A 26 2.33 -2.71 5.70
C THR A 26 3.59 -1.88 5.90
N ASP A 27 4.72 -2.34 5.40
CA ASP A 27 5.99 -1.62 5.23
C ASP A 27 6.34 -0.60 6.34
N PRO A 28 6.51 -1.04 7.60
CA PRO A 28 6.92 -0.15 8.68
C PRO A 28 8.33 0.40 8.42
N PHE A 29 8.57 1.65 8.78
CA PHE A 29 9.80 2.36 8.46
C PHE A 29 10.46 2.99 9.68
N ASP A 30 11.75 3.27 9.59
CA ASP A 30 12.50 3.95 10.64
C ASP A 30 12.62 5.47 10.38
N LYS A 31 13.40 6.16 11.21
CA LYS A 31 13.58 7.62 11.13
C LYS A 31 14.24 8.11 9.83
N ILE A 32 14.79 7.24 8.98
CA ILE A 32 15.45 7.63 7.71
C ILE A 32 14.48 8.31 6.74
N VAL A 33 13.19 7.98 6.85
CA VAL A 33 12.11 8.58 6.06
C VAL A 33 11.85 10.03 6.48
N GLY A 34 12.31 10.46 7.66
CA GLY A 34 12.08 11.80 8.22
C GLY A 34 10.72 11.97 8.90
N LEU A 35 9.88 10.94 8.84
CA LEU A 35 8.57 10.90 9.47
C LEU A 35 8.62 10.27 10.87
N LYS A 36 7.54 10.44 11.63
CA LYS A 36 7.37 9.77 12.93
C LYS A 36 7.31 8.26 12.69
N VAL A 37 8.22 7.52 13.33
CA VAL A 37 8.27 6.06 13.27
C VAL A 37 6.89 5.47 13.64
N PRO A 38 6.32 4.55 12.83
CA PRO A 38 5.05 3.92 13.11
C PRO A 38 5.05 3.20 14.46
N HIS A 39 4.33 3.73 15.44
CA HIS A 39 4.24 3.12 16.76
C HIS A 39 2.86 2.50 16.96
N SER A 40 2.71 1.23 16.59
CA SER A 40 1.43 0.53 16.60
C SER A 40 1.59 -0.93 17.02
N GLU A 41 0.50 -1.50 17.53
CA GLU A 41 0.38 -2.95 17.77
C GLU A 41 -0.28 -3.59 16.55
N ALA A 42 0.23 -4.75 16.12
CA ALA A 42 -0.31 -5.48 14.99
C ALA A 42 -0.25 -6.99 15.21
N ASP A 43 -1.11 -7.70 14.50
CA ASP A 43 -1.13 -9.15 14.43
C ASP A 43 -0.34 -9.67 13.23
N ILE A 44 -0.29 -8.87 12.16
CA ILE A 44 0.35 -9.22 10.90
C ILE A 44 1.14 -7.99 10.42
N VAL A 45 2.36 -8.23 9.95
CA VAL A 45 3.16 -7.22 9.26
C VAL A 45 3.55 -7.77 7.90
N THR A 46 3.29 -7.02 6.84
CA THR A 46 3.80 -7.33 5.50
C THR A 46 4.94 -6.38 5.16
N VAL A 47 6.03 -6.92 4.63
CA VAL A 47 7.19 -6.17 4.15
C VAL A 47 7.38 -6.50 2.67
N SER A 48 7.17 -5.50 1.80
CA SER A 48 7.26 -5.66 0.35
C SER A 48 8.68 -6.01 -0.10
N HIS A 49 9.69 -5.41 0.53
CA HIS A 49 11.10 -5.62 0.23
C HIS A 49 12.00 -5.12 1.38
N GLN A 50 13.31 -5.41 1.30
CA GLN A 50 14.25 -5.24 2.43
C GLN A 50 15.00 -3.91 2.46
N HIS A 51 14.52 -2.87 1.75
CA HIS A 51 15.11 -1.54 1.90
C HIS A 51 14.75 -0.92 3.26
N ALA A 52 15.65 -0.08 3.78
CA ALA A 52 15.61 0.42 5.16
C ALA A 52 14.37 1.27 5.46
N ASP A 53 13.76 1.87 4.45
CA ASP A 53 12.55 2.66 4.52
C ASP A 53 11.25 1.82 4.46
N HIS A 54 11.33 0.48 4.45
CA HIS A 54 10.15 -0.42 4.38
C HIS A 54 10.17 -1.60 5.37
N ASN A 55 11.31 -1.94 5.98
CA ASN A 55 11.46 -3.20 6.73
C ASN A 55 11.68 -3.06 8.24
N TYR A 56 11.36 -1.91 8.83
CA TYR A 56 11.62 -1.64 10.25
C TYR A 56 10.54 -2.23 11.17
N THR A 57 10.45 -3.57 11.19
CA THR A 57 9.43 -4.32 11.94
C THR A 57 9.55 -4.19 13.46
N ASP A 58 10.74 -3.84 13.97
CA ASP A 58 11.00 -3.63 15.40
C ASP A 58 10.19 -2.49 16.02
N ALA A 59 9.67 -1.58 15.19
CA ALA A 59 8.73 -0.54 15.64
C ALA A 59 7.35 -1.10 16.03
N ILE A 60 7.00 -2.30 15.56
CA ILE A 60 5.66 -2.86 15.68
C ILE A 60 5.54 -3.80 16.88
N ARG A 61 4.57 -3.54 17.74
CA ARG A 61 4.26 -4.33 18.94
C ARG A 61 3.28 -5.47 18.61
N GLY A 62 3.03 -6.39 19.56
CA GLY A 62 1.96 -7.39 19.43
C GLY A 62 2.40 -8.79 18.98
N LYS A 63 3.72 -9.02 18.82
CA LYS A 63 4.29 -10.26 18.26
C LYS A 63 3.63 -10.63 16.92
N PRO A 64 3.67 -9.72 15.93
CA PRO A 64 3.03 -9.95 14.66
C PRO A 64 3.63 -11.16 13.92
N PHE A 65 2.84 -11.82 13.11
CA PHE A 65 3.34 -12.70 12.06
C PHE A 65 3.90 -11.83 10.93
N ILE A 66 5.20 -11.94 10.66
CA ILE A 66 5.89 -11.12 9.67
C ILE A 66 5.97 -11.87 8.34
N ILE A 67 5.45 -11.27 7.27
CA ILE A 67 5.46 -11.78 5.91
C ILE A 67 6.42 -10.93 5.08
N THR A 68 7.43 -11.58 4.48
CA THR A 68 8.51 -10.89 3.75
C THR A 68 8.78 -11.47 2.35
N SER A 69 7.86 -12.29 1.83
CA SER A 69 8.01 -12.98 0.55
C SER A 69 6.67 -13.24 -0.10
N ALA A 70 6.68 -13.50 -1.41
CA ALA A 70 5.53 -14.03 -2.13
C ALA A 70 5.07 -15.38 -1.57
N GLY A 71 3.77 -15.67 -1.75
CA GLY A 71 3.12 -16.87 -1.22
C GLY A 71 1.71 -16.61 -0.73
N GLU A 72 1.02 -17.67 -0.31
CA GLU A 72 -0.33 -17.60 0.24
C GLU A 72 -0.27 -17.79 1.76
N TYR A 73 -0.96 -16.92 2.49
CA TYR A 73 -0.95 -16.87 3.94
C TYR A 73 -2.37 -16.67 4.47
N GLU A 74 -2.73 -17.36 5.56
CA GLU A 74 -3.99 -17.16 6.27
C GLU A 74 -3.71 -17.02 7.77
N ILE A 75 -3.94 -15.82 8.31
CA ILE A 75 -3.66 -15.50 9.72
C ILE A 75 -4.86 -14.76 10.29
N LYS A 76 -5.44 -15.29 11.38
CA LYS A 76 -6.59 -14.68 12.09
C LYS A 76 -7.77 -14.30 11.16
N GLY A 77 -8.03 -15.10 10.12
CA GLY A 77 -9.10 -14.85 9.16
C GLY A 77 -8.81 -13.76 8.13
N VAL A 78 -7.56 -13.28 8.06
CA VAL A 78 -7.04 -12.44 6.98
C VAL A 78 -6.30 -13.34 6.00
N SER A 79 -6.72 -13.34 4.73
CA SER A 79 -6.02 -14.03 3.65
C SER A 79 -5.10 -13.04 2.96
N ILE A 80 -3.84 -13.42 2.74
CA ILE A 80 -2.83 -12.58 2.10
C ILE A 80 -2.16 -13.38 1.00
N GLU A 81 -2.16 -12.84 -0.21
CA GLU A 81 -1.43 -13.38 -1.35
C GLU A 81 -0.31 -12.41 -1.74
N GLY A 82 0.94 -12.84 -1.57
CA GLY A 82 2.12 -12.13 -2.01
C GLY A 82 2.50 -12.54 -3.43
N VAL A 83 2.76 -11.56 -4.29
CA VAL A 83 3.06 -11.72 -5.72
C VAL A 83 4.41 -11.09 -6.03
N ASP A 84 5.32 -11.87 -6.63
CA ASP A 84 6.63 -11.40 -7.02
C ASP A 84 6.53 -10.37 -8.16
N THR A 85 7.18 -9.22 -7.93
CA THR A 85 7.37 -8.11 -8.86
C THR A 85 8.78 -7.53 -8.67
N PHE A 86 9.10 -6.45 -9.36
CA PHE A 86 10.40 -5.78 -9.26
C PHE A 86 10.26 -4.30 -8.92
N HIS A 87 11.26 -3.79 -8.21
CA HIS A 87 11.37 -2.38 -7.82
C HIS A 87 11.82 -1.49 -9.00
N ASP A 88 12.28 -2.10 -10.09
CA ASP A 88 12.71 -1.42 -11.31
C ASP A 88 12.12 -2.05 -12.58
N SER A 89 12.34 -1.41 -13.72
CA SER A 89 11.92 -1.91 -15.04
C SER A 89 12.95 -2.83 -15.71
N SER A 90 13.94 -3.30 -14.95
CA SER A 90 15.11 -4.04 -15.40
C SER A 90 15.20 -5.42 -14.71
N ASP A 91 14.07 -6.00 -14.30
CA ASP A 91 13.93 -7.28 -13.57
C ASP A 91 14.68 -7.31 -12.23
N GLY A 92 14.65 -6.20 -11.47
CA GLY A 92 15.28 -6.10 -10.16
C GLY A 92 16.79 -5.92 -10.20
N LYS A 93 17.38 -5.69 -11.39
CA LYS A 93 18.84 -5.54 -11.54
C LYS A 93 19.39 -4.26 -10.92
N GLU A 94 18.56 -3.23 -10.76
CA GLU A 94 18.97 -1.91 -10.27
C GLU A 94 18.56 -1.71 -8.80
N ARG A 95 17.39 -2.22 -8.42
CA ARG A 95 16.74 -1.95 -7.12
C ARG A 95 16.22 -3.21 -6.43
N GLY A 96 16.34 -4.37 -7.04
CA GLY A 96 15.97 -5.65 -6.44
C GLY A 96 14.48 -6.01 -6.59
N ASN A 97 14.09 -7.03 -5.81
CA ASN A 97 12.74 -7.58 -5.84
C ASN A 97 11.76 -6.71 -5.05
N ASN A 98 10.49 -6.77 -5.44
CA ASN A 98 9.36 -6.18 -4.73
C ASN A 98 8.24 -7.21 -4.61
N THR A 99 7.56 -7.28 -3.47
CA THR A 99 6.39 -8.13 -3.29
C THR A 99 5.15 -7.26 -3.21
N VAL A 100 4.21 -7.48 -4.13
CA VAL A 100 2.85 -6.94 -4.04
C VAL A 100 2.04 -7.83 -3.11
N TYR A 101 1.27 -7.26 -2.18
CA TYR A 101 0.38 -8.03 -1.32
C TYR A 101 -1.08 -7.72 -1.58
N LYS A 102 -1.86 -8.73 -1.95
CA LYS A 102 -3.32 -8.71 -1.92
C LYS A 102 -3.82 -9.23 -0.58
N ILE A 103 -4.37 -8.34 0.22
CA ILE A 103 -4.88 -8.57 1.58
C ILE A 103 -6.40 -8.61 1.51
N ASN A 104 -7.00 -9.77 1.75
CA ASN A 104 -8.43 -9.91 1.93
C ASN A 104 -8.78 -9.87 3.42
N MET A 105 -9.55 -8.86 3.82
CA MET A 105 -10.05 -8.72 5.19
C MET A 105 -11.50 -8.23 5.17
N GLU A 106 -12.37 -8.89 5.94
CA GLU A 106 -13.83 -8.65 5.91
C GLU A 106 -14.42 -8.72 4.49
N GLY A 107 -13.82 -9.56 3.64
CA GLY A 107 -14.19 -9.72 2.24
C GLY A 107 -13.76 -8.59 1.32
N VAL A 108 -13.08 -7.55 1.80
CA VAL A 108 -12.54 -6.46 0.96
C VAL A 108 -11.13 -6.82 0.51
N ASN A 109 -10.84 -6.71 -0.79
CA ASN A 109 -9.51 -6.93 -1.35
C ASN A 109 -8.71 -5.62 -1.39
N ILE A 110 -7.72 -5.47 -0.52
CA ILE A 110 -6.74 -4.38 -0.58
C ILE A 110 -5.49 -4.88 -1.30
N VAL A 111 -5.01 -4.16 -2.29
CA VAL A 111 -3.74 -4.46 -2.97
C VAL A 111 -2.73 -3.39 -2.62
N HIS A 112 -1.67 -3.78 -1.92
CA HIS A 112 -0.51 -2.93 -1.63
C HIS A 112 0.60 -3.25 -2.64
N LEU A 113 0.95 -2.27 -3.48
CA LEU A 113 1.89 -2.50 -4.58
C LEU A 113 3.37 -2.51 -4.17
N GLY A 114 3.68 -2.29 -2.89
CA GLY A 114 5.05 -2.03 -2.47
C GLY A 114 5.64 -0.85 -3.24
N ASP A 115 6.87 -1.01 -3.65
CA ASP A 115 7.58 -0.08 -4.51
C ASP A 115 7.67 -0.60 -5.94
N LEU A 116 6.51 -0.81 -6.56
CA LEU A 116 6.46 -1.26 -7.95
C LEU A 116 7.25 -0.33 -8.88
N GLY A 117 8.09 -0.93 -9.76
CA GLY A 117 8.92 -0.21 -10.74
C GLY A 117 8.50 -0.37 -12.20
N HIS A 118 7.50 -1.20 -12.49
CA HIS A 118 7.11 -1.57 -13.85
C HIS A 118 5.60 -1.75 -13.99
N LEU A 119 5.11 -1.88 -15.23
CA LEU A 119 3.73 -2.30 -15.48
C LEU A 119 3.56 -3.77 -15.13
N LEU A 120 2.39 -4.15 -14.62
CA LEU A 120 2.15 -5.53 -14.22
C LEU A 120 1.97 -6.45 -15.44
N GLU A 121 2.56 -7.63 -15.37
CA GLU A 121 2.34 -8.70 -16.35
C GLU A 121 0.96 -9.35 -16.14
N ALA A 122 0.44 -10.01 -17.18
CA ALA A 122 -0.86 -10.69 -17.11
C ALA A 122 -0.97 -11.68 -15.94
N LYS A 123 0.10 -12.45 -15.66
CA LYS A 123 0.15 -13.40 -14.54
C LYS A 123 0.09 -12.71 -13.16
N GLN A 124 0.62 -11.49 -13.05
CA GLN A 124 0.58 -10.70 -11.82
C GLN A 124 -0.80 -10.08 -11.64
N LEU A 125 -1.40 -9.59 -12.73
CA LEU A 125 -2.77 -9.04 -12.75
C LEU A 125 -3.81 -10.08 -12.36
N GLU A 126 -3.72 -11.31 -12.89
CA GLU A 126 -4.61 -12.42 -12.54
C GLU A 126 -4.63 -12.69 -11.02
N LYS A 127 -3.46 -12.65 -10.38
CA LYS A 127 -3.31 -12.87 -8.94
C LYS A 127 -3.98 -11.76 -8.11
N ILE A 128 -3.88 -10.52 -8.56
CA ILE A 128 -4.44 -9.37 -7.83
C ILE A 128 -5.85 -8.96 -8.31
N GLU A 129 -6.49 -9.76 -9.17
CA GLU A 129 -7.81 -9.47 -9.72
C GLU A 129 -8.86 -9.20 -8.62
N GLY A 130 -9.81 -8.31 -8.92
CA GLY A 130 -10.89 -7.97 -8.01
C GLY A 130 -10.45 -7.08 -6.85
N ALA A 131 -9.40 -6.28 -7.05
CA ALA A 131 -8.94 -5.27 -6.11
C ALA A 131 -10.09 -4.27 -5.84
N ASP A 132 -10.53 -4.19 -4.58
CA ASP A 132 -11.47 -3.15 -4.17
C ASP A 132 -10.72 -1.84 -3.90
N ILE A 133 -9.54 -1.93 -3.28
CA ILE A 133 -8.71 -0.80 -2.88
C ILE A 133 -7.29 -1.02 -3.36
N LEU A 134 -6.71 -0.03 -4.04
CA LEU A 134 -5.32 -0.06 -4.51
C LEU A 134 -4.49 0.97 -3.75
N LEU A 135 -3.42 0.51 -3.11
CA LEU A 135 -2.39 1.36 -2.50
C LEU A 135 -1.19 1.39 -3.46
N ILE A 136 -0.91 2.55 -4.07
CA ILE A 136 -0.02 2.68 -5.24
C ILE A 136 1.08 3.72 -5.03
N PRO A 137 2.37 3.40 -5.25
CA PRO A 137 3.42 4.40 -5.18
C PRO A 137 3.34 5.37 -6.36
N VAL A 138 3.56 6.67 -6.12
CA VAL A 138 3.47 7.72 -7.16
C VAL A 138 4.64 8.72 -7.14
N GLY A 139 5.72 8.37 -6.43
CA GLY A 139 6.86 9.24 -6.19
C GLY A 139 7.86 9.39 -7.34
N GLY A 140 7.80 8.52 -8.36
CA GLY A 140 8.47 8.66 -9.66
C GLY A 140 9.99 8.57 -9.74
N HIS A 141 10.72 8.77 -8.65
CA HIS A 141 12.19 8.72 -8.65
C HIS A 141 12.74 7.32 -8.33
N PHE A 142 12.16 6.68 -7.32
CA PHE A 142 12.52 5.33 -6.89
C PHE A 142 11.51 4.28 -7.39
N THR A 143 10.29 4.69 -7.68
CA THR A 143 9.17 3.85 -8.09
C THR A 143 8.57 4.36 -9.42
N ILE A 144 7.46 3.76 -9.87
CA ILE A 144 6.69 4.29 -11.00
C ILE A 144 6.33 5.78 -10.83
N ASP A 145 6.37 6.52 -11.94
CA ASP A 145 5.95 7.92 -12.00
C ASP A 145 4.43 8.06 -12.14
N ALA A 146 3.93 9.30 -12.07
CA ALA A 146 2.50 9.58 -12.18
C ALA A 146 1.84 8.98 -13.43
N LYS A 147 2.53 8.98 -14.56
CA LYS A 147 2.00 8.42 -15.81
C LYS A 147 1.88 6.91 -15.74
N LYS A 148 2.96 6.24 -15.35
CA LYS A 148 2.98 4.78 -15.22
C LYS A 148 2.06 4.30 -14.09
N ALA A 149 1.93 5.06 -13.01
CA ALA A 149 0.96 4.80 -11.96
C ALA A 149 -0.48 4.83 -12.47
N THR A 150 -0.85 5.83 -13.30
CA THR A 150 -2.17 5.87 -13.96
C THR A 150 -2.36 4.68 -14.90
N GLU A 151 -1.33 4.27 -15.64
CA GLU A 151 -1.39 3.04 -16.47
C GLU A 151 -1.65 1.80 -15.61
N VAL A 152 -0.97 1.64 -14.47
CA VAL A 152 -1.21 0.53 -13.53
C VAL A 152 -2.61 0.57 -12.93
N VAL A 153 -3.13 1.75 -12.57
CA VAL A 153 -4.53 1.91 -12.13
C VAL A 153 -5.49 1.40 -13.20
N ASN A 154 -5.24 1.71 -14.47
CA ASN A 154 -6.06 1.22 -15.58
C ASN A 154 -5.88 -0.28 -15.86
N GLN A 155 -4.75 -0.90 -15.49
CA GLN A 155 -4.58 -2.36 -15.59
C GLN A 155 -5.41 -3.10 -14.53
N ILE A 156 -5.57 -2.50 -13.35
CA ILE A 156 -6.19 -3.14 -12.17
C ILE A 156 -7.67 -2.81 -12.05
N GLU A 157 -8.08 -1.61 -12.49
CA GLU A 157 -9.44 -1.07 -12.39
C GLU A 157 -10.04 -1.18 -10.97
N PRO A 158 -9.35 -0.66 -9.93
CA PRO A 158 -9.85 -0.72 -8.56
C PRO A 158 -11.03 0.24 -8.33
N ARG A 159 -11.80 0.02 -7.26
CA ARG A 159 -12.89 0.95 -6.87
C ARG A 159 -12.35 2.18 -6.14
N ILE A 160 -11.32 2.02 -5.31
CA ILE A 160 -10.66 3.11 -4.60
C ILE A 160 -9.17 3.07 -4.87
N VAL A 161 -8.60 4.20 -5.23
CA VAL A 161 -7.15 4.41 -5.37
C VAL A 161 -6.66 5.29 -4.24
N ILE A 162 -5.62 4.84 -3.54
CA ILE A 162 -4.93 5.58 -2.48
C ILE A 162 -3.45 5.68 -2.86
N PRO A 163 -2.95 6.85 -3.30
CA PRO A 163 -1.54 7.01 -3.59
C PRO A 163 -0.71 6.95 -2.31
N MET A 164 0.53 6.48 -2.44
CA MET A 164 1.54 6.39 -1.39
C MET A 164 2.93 6.70 -1.96
N HIS A 165 3.96 6.64 -1.11
CA HIS A 165 5.35 6.85 -1.48
C HIS A 165 5.59 8.14 -2.32
N TYR A 166 4.97 9.24 -1.91
CA TYR A 166 5.13 10.56 -2.50
C TYR A 166 5.59 11.56 -1.44
N LYS A 167 5.96 12.77 -1.87
CA LYS A 167 6.45 13.80 -0.96
C LYS A 167 5.38 14.24 0.03
N THR A 168 5.66 14.06 1.32
CA THR A 168 4.82 14.56 2.42
C THR A 168 5.61 15.52 3.30
N ASP A 169 4.89 16.36 4.05
CA ASP A 169 5.50 17.27 5.02
C ASP A 169 6.38 16.51 6.01
N GLY A 170 7.64 16.93 6.12
CA GLY A 170 8.65 16.30 6.99
C GLY A 170 9.39 15.11 6.38
N SER A 171 8.95 14.56 5.25
CA SER A 171 9.66 13.46 4.59
C SER A 171 11.00 13.95 4.01
N THR A 172 12.07 13.22 4.30
CA THR A 172 13.43 13.45 3.77
C THR A 172 13.68 12.70 2.46
N ILE A 173 12.75 11.85 2.03
CA ILE A 173 12.86 11.11 0.78
C ILE A 173 12.69 12.06 -0.42
N ASP A 174 13.51 11.86 -1.44
CA ASP A 174 13.54 12.66 -2.67
C ASP A 174 12.62 12.04 -3.74
N VAL A 175 11.33 12.37 -3.63
CA VAL A 175 10.24 11.88 -4.47
C VAL A 175 9.32 13.04 -4.87
N ASP A 176 8.53 12.83 -5.91
CA ASP A 176 7.55 13.79 -6.40
C ASP A 176 6.36 14.01 -5.46
N ASN A 177 5.71 15.17 -5.58
CA ASN A 177 4.43 15.45 -4.92
C ASN A 177 3.27 14.70 -5.60
N VAL A 178 2.22 14.41 -4.83
CA VAL A 178 1.00 13.71 -5.32
C VAL A 178 0.23 14.47 -6.40
N ASP A 179 0.42 15.79 -6.53
CA ASP A 179 -0.31 16.64 -7.49
C ASP A 179 -0.12 16.20 -8.94
N LYS A 180 1.06 15.68 -9.30
CA LYS A 180 1.33 15.14 -10.63
C LYS A 180 0.41 13.96 -10.93
N PHE A 181 0.26 13.05 -9.97
CA PHE A 181 -0.61 11.89 -10.10
C PHE A 181 -2.09 12.28 -10.12
N ILE A 182 -2.54 13.19 -9.24
CA ILE A 182 -3.92 13.69 -9.24
C ILE A 182 -4.28 14.27 -10.61
N LYS A 183 -3.39 15.08 -11.19
CA LYS A 183 -3.59 15.68 -12.51
C LYS A 183 -3.64 14.64 -13.63
N GLU A 184 -2.74 13.67 -13.60
CA GLU A 184 -2.64 12.63 -14.63
C GLU A 184 -3.81 11.65 -14.59
N LEU A 185 -4.24 11.23 -13.39
CA LEU A 185 -5.39 10.33 -13.21
C LEU A 185 -6.71 11.03 -13.56
N GLY A 186 -6.80 12.35 -13.38
CA GLY A 186 -7.97 13.15 -13.78
C GLY A 186 -9.22 12.96 -12.90
N ILE A 187 -9.10 12.24 -11.78
CA ILE A 187 -10.17 12.03 -10.80
C ILE A 187 -10.02 13.08 -9.69
N LYS A 188 -11.13 13.73 -9.31
CA LYS A 188 -11.14 14.69 -8.22
C LYS A 188 -10.87 13.97 -6.88
N PRO A 189 -9.85 14.36 -6.10
CA PRO A 189 -9.53 13.67 -4.86
C PRO A 189 -10.54 13.98 -3.74
N ILE A 190 -10.77 12.96 -2.92
CA ILE A 190 -11.41 13.06 -1.60
C ILE A 190 -10.29 13.02 -0.55
N TYR A 191 -10.26 13.99 0.35
CA TYR A 191 -9.24 14.07 1.41
C TYR A 191 -9.82 13.55 2.72
N GLU A 192 -9.16 12.58 3.33
CA GLU A 192 -9.61 11.95 4.57
C GLU A 192 -8.43 11.74 5.53
N GLU A 193 -8.68 11.78 6.84
CA GLU A 193 -7.64 11.40 7.82
C GLU A 193 -7.59 9.89 8.04
N LYS A 194 -8.67 9.20 7.70
CA LYS A 194 -8.87 7.76 7.89
C LYS A 194 -10.02 7.31 7.01
N LEU A 195 -9.81 6.22 6.27
CA LEU A 195 -10.85 5.64 5.45
C LEU A 195 -11.60 4.56 6.25
N LYS A 196 -12.92 4.69 6.39
CA LYS A 196 -13.80 3.65 6.93
C LYS A 196 -14.48 2.95 5.75
N ILE A 197 -14.33 1.63 5.66
CA ILE A 197 -14.90 0.83 4.57
C ILE A 197 -15.96 -0.13 5.10
N ASN A 198 -17.08 -0.13 4.40
CA ASN A 198 -18.09 -1.18 4.42
C ASN A 198 -18.21 -1.73 3.00
N LYS A 199 -17.95 -3.03 2.80
CA LYS A 199 -17.97 -3.66 1.47
C LYS A 199 -19.27 -3.40 0.69
N LYS A 200 -20.40 -3.31 1.40
CA LYS A 200 -21.73 -3.07 0.79
C LYS A 200 -21.91 -1.65 0.25
N GLU A 201 -21.06 -0.71 0.70
CA GLU A 201 -21.12 0.71 0.33
C GLU A 201 -20.09 1.07 -0.75
N LEU A 202 -19.21 0.15 -1.14
CA LEU A 202 -18.25 0.38 -2.22
C LEU A 202 -18.98 0.50 -3.56
N SER A 203 -18.82 1.64 -4.22
CA SER A 203 -19.34 1.88 -5.58
C SER A 203 -18.84 0.80 -6.54
N GLN A 204 -19.71 0.36 -7.44
CA GLN A 204 -19.33 -0.54 -8.54
C GLN A 204 -19.18 0.17 -9.88
N GLU A 205 -19.56 1.45 -9.95
CA GLU A 205 -19.66 2.20 -11.22
C GLU A 205 -18.52 3.20 -11.37
N ASP A 206 -18.13 3.87 -10.28
CA ASP A 206 -17.15 4.96 -10.32
C ASP A 206 -15.93 4.64 -9.45
N MET A 207 -14.73 4.92 -10.01
CA MET A 207 -13.47 4.88 -9.27
C MET A 207 -13.30 6.16 -8.45
N GLU A 208 -12.95 6.00 -7.17
CA GLU A 208 -12.66 7.10 -6.26
C GLU A 208 -11.16 7.25 -6.03
N LEU A 209 -10.68 8.50 -5.99
CA LEU A 209 -9.32 8.83 -5.56
C LEU A 209 -9.38 9.37 -4.13
N VAL A 210 -8.78 8.66 -3.17
CA VAL A 210 -8.74 9.06 -1.77
C VAL A 210 -7.30 9.40 -1.37
N ILE A 211 -7.09 10.63 -0.91
CA ILE A 211 -5.81 11.09 -0.37
C ILE A 211 -5.89 11.05 1.15
N LEU A 212 -5.13 10.14 1.76
CA LEU A 212 -5.07 10.04 3.21
C LEU A 212 -4.01 10.98 3.79
N SER A 213 -4.35 11.69 4.87
CA SER A 213 -3.37 12.46 5.64
C SER A 213 -2.65 11.57 6.66
N ILE A 214 -1.38 11.89 6.94
CA ILE A 214 -0.59 11.17 7.94
C ILE A 214 -1.11 11.56 9.33
N GLN A 215 -1.53 10.57 10.11
CA GLN A 215 -1.94 10.81 11.49
C GLN A 215 -0.70 11.11 12.37
N LYS A 216 -0.69 12.30 12.98
CA LYS A 216 0.41 12.79 13.83
C LYS A 216 0.44 12.12 15.20
#